data_AF-A0A449IJR7-F1
#
_entry.id   AF-A0A449IJR7-F1
#
_cell.length_a   1.000
_cell.length_b   1.000
_cell.length_c   1.000
_cell.angle_alpha   90.00
_cell.angle_beta   90.00
_cell.angle_gamma   90.00
#
_symmetry.space_group_name_H-M   'P 1'
#
loop_
_entity.id
_entity.type
_entity.pdbx_description
1 polymer ?
#
loop_
_entity_poly.entity_id
_entity_poly.type
_entity_poly.pdbx_seq_one_letter_code
_entity_poly.pdbx_strand_id
1 'polypeptide(L)'
;MNDIDAWVQWWALPWRYAHPHWQILDASPALLRNQHAGASKSLGIAPCLPCAPTTSLMQLALAQPAHYDALLQRIERICRTTPSAARDDTQRLWCQRLARALHPQDWLEPADDPLQLLRAWLEPPVWQRLRLRFAPARIETLEQKPVQAISPAKLRTLWQTVLWHTRASDEGHNHADTPHD
;
A
#
# COMPACT_ATOMS: atom_id res chain seq x y z
N MET A 1 -12.23 8.95 17.29
CA MET A 1 -12.70 7.73 16.56
C MET A 1 -11.66 6.67 16.84
N ASN A 2 -12.04 5.49 17.33
CA ASN A 2 -11.07 4.45 17.68
C ASN A 2 -10.41 3.92 16.39
N ASP A 3 -9.13 3.57 16.42
CA ASP A 3 -8.42 3.05 15.24
C ASP A 3 -9.07 1.76 14.72
N ILE A 4 -9.68 0.98 15.62
CA ILE A 4 -10.47 -0.20 15.29
C ILE A 4 -11.75 0.17 14.51
N ASP A 5 -12.42 1.26 14.88
CA ASP A 5 -13.62 1.74 14.17
C ASP A 5 -13.24 2.21 12.75
N ALA A 6 -12.12 2.92 12.63
CA ALA A 6 -11.60 3.35 11.33
C ALA A 6 -11.26 2.15 10.43
N TRP A 7 -10.65 1.11 11.00
CA TRP A 7 -10.38 -0.15 10.31
C TRP A 7 -11.68 -0.83 9.81
N VAL A 8 -12.68 -0.97 10.68
CA VAL A 8 -13.96 -1.59 10.31
C VAL A 8 -14.68 -0.77 9.24
N GLN A 9 -14.65 0.56 9.34
CA GLN A 9 -15.23 1.45 8.33
C GLN A 9 -14.51 1.31 6.98
N TRP A 10 -13.18 1.26 6.97
CA TRP A 10 -12.40 1.00 5.76
C TRP A 10 -12.75 -0.36 5.16
N TRP A 11 -12.88 -1.40 5.99
CA TRP A 11 -13.22 -2.75 5.54
C TRP A 11 -14.62 -2.84 4.91
N ALA A 12 -15.60 -2.19 5.54
CA ALA A 12 -17.00 -2.25 5.14
C ALA A 12 -17.33 -1.33 3.95
N LEU A 13 -16.62 -0.21 3.81
CA LEU A 13 -16.89 0.83 2.80
C LEU A 13 -15.64 1.18 1.97
N PRO A 14 -14.95 0.20 1.35
CA PRO A 14 -13.67 0.42 0.67
C PRO A 14 -13.76 1.37 -0.52
N TRP A 15 -14.92 1.49 -1.19
CA TRP A 15 -15.13 2.44 -2.30
C TRP A 15 -15.00 3.91 -1.87
N ARG A 16 -15.17 4.23 -0.58
CA ARG A 16 -14.96 5.60 -0.09
C ARG A 16 -13.52 6.08 -0.24
N TYR A 17 -12.60 5.14 -0.42
CA TYR A 17 -11.17 5.38 -0.60
C TYR A 17 -10.70 5.06 -2.02
N ALA A 18 -11.63 4.79 -2.94
CA ALA A 18 -11.26 4.42 -4.29
C ALA A 18 -10.69 5.60 -5.08
N HIS A 19 -9.82 5.29 -6.02
CA HIS A 19 -9.34 6.22 -7.02
C HIS A 19 -10.52 6.78 -7.84
N PRO A 20 -10.53 8.07 -8.22
CA PRO A 20 -11.66 8.69 -8.93
C PRO A 20 -12.08 8.01 -10.23
N HIS A 21 -11.14 7.31 -10.88
CA HIS A 21 -11.40 6.56 -12.11
C HIS A 21 -12.14 5.23 -11.90
N TRP A 22 -12.33 4.77 -10.66
CA TRP A 22 -13.26 3.68 -10.43
C TRP A 22 -14.67 4.19 -10.68
N GLN A 23 -15.37 3.58 -11.63
CA GLN A 23 -16.80 3.77 -11.84
C GLN A 23 -17.56 3.11 -10.69
N ILE A 24 -17.50 3.74 -9.52
CA ILE A 24 -18.43 3.46 -8.45
C ILE A 24 -19.77 3.98 -8.96
N LEU A 25 -20.79 3.12 -8.99
CA LEU A 25 -22.17 3.43 -9.40
C LEU A 25 -22.48 4.91 -9.12
N ASP A 26 -23.06 5.64 -10.08
CA ASP A 26 -23.49 7.06 -10.00
C ASP A 26 -24.49 7.35 -8.84
N ALA A 27 -24.66 6.39 -7.94
CA ALA A 27 -25.39 6.45 -6.70
C ALA A 27 -24.74 7.40 -5.70
N SER A 28 -25.60 8.11 -4.98
CA SER A 28 -25.18 8.92 -3.84
C SER A 28 -24.46 8.07 -2.78
N PRO A 29 -23.50 8.64 -2.03
CA PRO A 29 -22.76 7.92 -0.99
C PRO A 29 -23.67 7.33 0.10
N ALA A 30 -24.84 7.93 0.34
CA ALA A 30 -25.84 7.41 1.25
C ALA A 30 -26.49 6.12 0.74
N LEU A 31 -26.80 6.04 -0.56
CA LEU A 31 -27.36 4.86 -1.19
C LEU A 31 -26.34 3.71 -1.23
N LEU A 32 -25.08 4.02 -1.55
CA LEU A 32 -23.97 3.06 -1.48
C LEU A 32 -23.74 2.52 -0.07
N ARG A 33 -23.97 3.33 0.98
CA ARG A 33 -23.88 2.87 2.38
C ARG A 33 -24.97 1.86 2.72
N ASN A 34 -26.19 2.07 2.21
CA ASN A 34 -27.30 1.14 2.41
C ASN A 34 -27.15 -0.13 1.55
N GLN A 35 -26.44 -0.03 0.42
CA GLN A 35 -26.19 -1.14 -0.51
C GLN A 35 -24.72 -1.60 -0.50
N HIS A 36 -24.06 -1.46 0.64
CA HIS A 36 -22.61 -1.64 0.79
C HIS A 36 -22.12 -3.03 0.30
N ALA A 37 -22.92 -4.08 0.52
CA ALA A 37 -22.64 -5.42 0.01
C ALA A 37 -22.76 -5.52 -1.52
N GLY A 38 -23.75 -4.84 -2.11
CA GLY A 38 -23.94 -4.78 -3.56
C GLY A 38 -22.82 -4.01 -4.26
N ALA A 39 -22.43 -2.85 -3.71
CA ALA A 39 -21.31 -2.04 -4.20
C ALA A 39 -19.97 -2.78 -4.08
N SER A 40 -19.75 -3.52 -3.00
CA SER A 40 -18.58 -4.40 -2.86
C SER A 40 -18.55 -5.46 -3.96
N LYS A 41 -19.69 -6.10 -4.22
CA LYS A 41 -19.81 -7.16 -5.22
C LYS A 41 -19.56 -6.64 -6.64
N SER A 42 -20.08 -5.46 -7.00
CA SER A 42 -19.83 -4.85 -8.31
C SER A 42 -18.36 -4.50 -8.53
N LEU A 43 -17.62 -4.24 -7.44
CA LEU A 43 -16.18 -4.00 -7.44
C LEU A 43 -15.35 -5.29 -7.30
N GLY A 44 -15.97 -6.47 -7.45
CA GLY A 44 -15.27 -7.76 -7.39
C GLY A 44 -14.75 -8.12 -5.99
N ILE A 45 -15.30 -7.52 -4.93
CA ILE A 45 -14.93 -7.82 -3.55
C ILE A 45 -15.81 -8.96 -3.04
N ALA A 46 -15.18 -10.05 -2.61
CA ALA A 46 -15.90 -11.19 -2.04
C ALA A 46 -16.42 -10.84 -0.63
N PRO A 47 -17.67 -11.20 -0.30
CA PRO A 47 -18.21 -11.00 1.04
C PRO A 47 -17.45 -11.88 2.04
N CYS A 48 -16.82 -11.24 3.02
CA CYS A 48 -16.01 -11.92 4.04
C CYS A 48 -15.91 -11.08 5.32
N LEU A 49 -15.65 -11.77 6.43
CA LEU A 49 -15.41 -11.13 7.72
C LEU A 49 -14.08 -10.35 7.69
N PRO A 50 -13.99 -9.22 8.43
CA PRO A 50 -12.73 -8.49 8.58
C PRO A 50 -11.65 -9.37 9.18
N CYS A 51 -10.48 -9.36 8.57
CA CYS A 51 -9.31 -9.97 9.18
C CYS A 51 -8.86 -9.17 10.41
N ALA A 52 -8.11 -9.81 11.30
CA ALA A 52 -7.53 -9.14 12.46
C ALA A 52 -6.63 -7.99 12.00
N PRO A 53 -6.85 -6.75 12.48
CA PRO A 53 -6.02 -5.62 12.09
C PRO A 53 -4.62 -5.78 12.69
N THR A 54 -3.61 -5.88 11.84
CA THR A 54 -2.22 -5.71 12.26
C THR A 54 -1.82 -4.25 12.11
N THR A 55 -0.87 -3.77 12.91
CA THR A 55 -0.42 -2.36 12.86
C THR A 55 -0.01 -1.93 11.46
N SER A 56 0.71 -2.77 10.71
CA SER A 56 1.13 -2.49 9.33
C SER A 56 -0.04 -2.42 8.36
N LEU A 57 -1.04 -3.30 8.50
CA LEU A 57 -2.24 -3.27 7.67
C LEU A 57 -3.09 -2.04 7.96
N MET A 58 -3.22 -1.64 9.23
CA MET A 58 -3.93 -0.43 9.60
C MET A 58 -3.23 0.82 9.05
N GLN A 59 -1.90 0.89 9.15
CA GLN A 59 -1.11 1.97 8.58
C GLN A 59 -1.36 2.12 7.08
N LEU A 60 -1.36 1.02 6.32
CA LEU A 60 -1.70 1.08 4.91
C LEU A 60 -3.16 1.45 4.71
N ALA A 61 -4.09 0.73 5.34
CA ALA A 61 -5.52 0.93 5.19
C ALA A 61 -5.97 2.37 5.50
N LEU A 62 -5.27 3.10 6.36
CA LEU A 62 -5.61 4.47 6.74
C LEU A 62 -4.66 5.52 6.13
N ALA A 63 -3.64 5.11 5.38
CA ALA A 63 -2.72 6.02 4.71
C ALA A 63 -3.42 6.85 3.62
N GLN A 64 -2.93 8.09 3.46
CA GLN A 64 -3.31 8.96 2.35
C GLN A 64 -2.77 8.44 1.02
N PRO A 65 -3.43 8.74 -0.13
CA PRO A 65 -2.98 8.31 -1.45
C PRO A 65 -1.51 8.64 -1.75
N ALA A 66 -1.05 9.85 -1.42
CA ALA A 66 0.33 10.29 -1.65
C ALA A 66 1.39 9.42 -0.94
N HIS A 67 1.02 8.81 0.20
CA HIS A 67 1.92 7.92 0.94
C HIS A 67 2.22 6.64 0.16
N TYR A 68 1.27 6.16 -0.66
CA TYR A 68 1.48 4.97 -1.48
C TYR A 68 2.53 5.21 -2.57
N ASP A 69 2.51 6.37 -3.22
CA ASP A 69 3.50 6.68 -4.26
C ASP A 69 4.92 6.76 -3.68
N ALA A 70 5.07 7.45 -2.53
CA ALA A 70 6.36 7.53 -1.83
C ALA A 70 6.86 6.15 -1.39
N LEU A 71 5.97 5.31 -0.89
CA LEU A 71 6.27 3.95 -0.47
C LEU A 71 6.68 3.06 -1.65
N LEU A 72 5.98 3.16 -2.79
CA LEU A 72 6.28 2.36 -3.98
C LEU A 72 7.60 2.78 -4.61
N GLN A 73 7.88 4.08 -4.68
CA GLN A 73 9.18 4.58 -5.13
C GLN A 73 10.33 4.08 -4.25
N ARG A 74 10.12 3.98 -2.93
CA ARG A 74 11.14 3.45 -2.01
C ARG A 74 11.39 1.96 -2.27
N ILE A 75 10.33 1.18 -2.44
CA ILE A 75 10.43 -0.25 -2.78
C ILE A 75 11.13 -0.44 -4.13
N GLU A 76 10.80 0.38 -5.11
CA GLU A 76 11.45 0.35 -6.43
C GLU A 76 12.96 0.58 -6.31
N ARG A 77 13.39 1.57 -5.52
CA ARG A 77 14.83 1.82 -5.25
C ARG A 77 15.51 0.65 -4.54
N ILE A 78 14.80 -0.04 -3.63
CA ILE A 78 15.32 -1.23 -2.94
C ILE A 78 15.49 -2.40 -3.91
N CYS A 79 14.51 -2.63 -4.79
CA CYS A 79 14.52 -3.79 -5.69
C CYS A 79 15.45 -3.60 -6.90
N ARG A 80 15.51 -2.39 -7.47
CA ARG A 80 16.23 -2.11 -8.72
C ARG A 80 17.58 -1.42 -8.56
N THR A 81 17.97 -1.06 -7.33
CA THR A 81 19.22 -0.36 -7.00
C THR A 81 19.60 0.68 -8.06
N THR A 82 18.70 1.61 -8.36
CA THR A 82 18.96 2.62 -9.38
C THR A 82 20.06 3.56 -8.90
N PRO A 83 21.12 3.82 -9.69
CA PRO A 83 22.10 4.85 -9.36
C PRO A 83 21.43 6.22 -9.42
N SER A 84 20.94 6.67 -8.27
CA SER A 84 20.27 7.97 -8.13
C SER A 84 21.31 9.06 -7.90
N ALA A 85 21.30 10.11 -8.73
CA ALA A 85 22.15 11.31 -8.60
C ALA A 85 21.77 12.22 -7.40
N ALA A 86 21.00 11.72 -6.44
CA ALA A 86 20.39 12.52 -5.37
C ALA A 86 21.26 12.56 -4.09
N ARG A 87 21.30 13.75 -3.48
CA ARG A 87 22.19 14.23 -2.41
C ARG A 87 22.08 13.54 -1.05
N ASP A 88 21.15 12.61 -0.84
CA ASP A 88 20.91 11.97 0.46
C ASP A 88 21.59 10.60 0.57
N ASP A 89 22.84 10.61 1.03
CA ASP A 89 23.66 9.41 1.23
C ASP A 89 23.05 8.45 2.27
N THR A 90 22.32 8.98 3.27
CA THR A 90 21.76 8.16 4.37
C THR A 90 20.62 7.29 3.88
N GLN A 91 19.67 7.86 3.13
CA GLN A 91 18.56 7.11 2.56
C GLN A 91 19.05 6.07 1.53
N ARG A 92 20.06 6.42 0.72
CA ARG A 92 20.68 5.50 -0.23
C ARG A 92 21.33 4.32 0.48
N LEU A 93 22.13 4.59 1.52
CA LEU A 93 22.81 3.55 2.29
C LEU A 93 21.81 2.61 2.99
N TRP A 94 20.71 3.15 3.51
CA TRP A 94 19.64 2.34 4.10
C TRP A 94 18.99 1.40 3.08
N CYS A 95 18.60 1.92 1.90
CA CYS A 95 18.04 1.07 0.83
C CYS A 95 19.02 -0.03 0.40
N GLN A 96 20.32 0.30 0.28
CA GLN A 96 21.35 -0.68 -0.08
C GLN A 96 21.53 -1.77 0.98
N ARG A 97 21.53 -1.40 2.27
CA ARG A 97 21.62 -2.37 3.38
C ARG A 97 20.43 -3.32 3.36
N LEU A 98 19.22 -2.78 3.15
CA LEU A 98 18.01 -3.60 3.09
C LEU A 98 17.99 -4.51 1.85
N ALA A 99 18.41 -4.00 0.69
CA ALA A 99 18.55 -4.80 -0.52
C ALA A 99 19.55 -5.95 -0.34
N ARG A 100 20.70 -5.69 0.32
CA ARG A 100 21.69 -6.74 0.65
C ARG A 100 21.15 -7.79 1.61
N ALA A 101 20.27 -7.42 2.55
CA ALA A 101 19.72 -8.37 3.51
C ALA A 101 18.62 -9.26 2.91
N LEU A 102 17.78 -8.70 2.03
CA LEU A 102 16.61 -9.40 1.49
C LEU A 102 16.88 -10.09 0.15
N HIS A 103 17.89 -9.61 -0.60
CA HIS A 103 18.17 -9.97 -1.98
C HIS A 103 16.91 -9.87 -2.88
N PRO A 104 16.34 -8.66 -3.05
CA PRO A 104 15.10 -8.45 -3.79
C PRO A 104 15.27 -8.33 -5.32
N GLN A 105 16.49 -8.50 -5.83
CA GLN A 105 16.85 -8.26 -7.22
C GLN A 105 16.08 -9.16 -8.19
N ASP A 106 15.79 -10.39 -7.78
CA ASP A 106 15.04 -11.37 -8.58
C ASP A 106 13.53 -11.37 -8.28
N TRP A 107 13.05 -10.43 -7.44
CA TRP A 107 11.64 -10.42 -7.06
C TRP A 107 10.79 -9.75 -8.12
N LEU A 108 11.31 -8.74 -8.84
CA LEU A 108 10.57 -7.98 -9.85
C LEU A 108 11.38 -7.91 -11.14
N GLU A 109 10.72 -8.17 -12.26
CA GLU A 109 11.31 -7.87 -13.55
C GLU A 109 11.49 -6.34 -13.73
N PRO A 110 12.42 -5.89 -14.59
CA PRO A 110 12.63 -4.46 -14.82
C PRO A 110 11.38 -3.69 -15.25
N ALA A 111 10.44 -4.37 -15.93
CA ALA A 111 9.18 -3.80 -16.39
C ALA A 111 7.98 -4.04 -15.44
N ASP A 112 8.19 -4.74 -14.32
CA ASP A 112 7.11 -5.02 -13.37
C ASP A 112 6.71 -3.80 -12.54
N ASP A 113 5.47 -3.80 -12.06
CA ASP A 113 5.02 -2.77 -11.14
C ASP A 113 5.42 -3.16 -9.70
N PRO A 114 6.04 -2.27 -8.88
CA PRO A 114 6.32 -2.57 -7.47
C PRO A 114 5.07 -2.95 -6.65
N LEU A 115 3.86 -2.59 -7.11
CA LEU A 115 2.61 -3.05 -6.53
C LEU A 115 2.44 -4.58 -6.56
N GLN A 116 3.16 -5.31 -7.43
CA GLN A 116 3.14 -6.78 -7.40
C GLN A 116 3.62 -7.32 -6.04
N LEU A 117 4.59 -6.67 -5.41
CA LEU A 117 5.07 -7.05 -4.08
C LEU A 117 4.05 -6.77 -2.98
N LEU A 118 3.19 -5.76 -3.19
CA LEU A 118 2.10 -5.43 -2.26
C LEU A 118 1.01 -6.50 -2.39
N ARG A 119 0.64 -6.85 -3.62
CA ARG A 119 -0.31 -7.92 -3.91
C ARG A 119 0.17 -9.28 -3.38
N ALA A 120 1.46 -9.59 -3.51
CA ALA A 120 2.05 -10.85 -3.02
C ALA A 120 2.08 -10.94 -1.50
N TRP A 121 2.14 -9.81 -0.79
CA TRP A 121 2.20 -9.78 0.67
C TRP A 121 0.82 -9.83 1.33
N LEU A 122 -0.20 -9.26 0.68
CA LEU A 122 -1.52 -9.12 1.25
C LEU A 122 -2.39 -10.33 0.97
N GLU A 123 -3.16 -10.72 1.98
CA GLU A 123 -4.22 -11.72 1.81
C GLU A 123 -5.24 -11.25 0.76
N PRO A 124 -5.80 -12.15 -0.06
CA PRO A 124 -6.69 -11.77 -1.16
C PRO A 124 -7.84 -10.83 -0.77
N PRO A 125 -8.54 -11.03 0.38
CA PRO A 125 -9.59 -10.11 0.82
C PRO A 125 -9.09 -8.69 1.12
N VAL A 126 -7.86 -8.54 1.60
CA VAL A 126 -7.24 -7.24 1.89
C VAL A 126 -6.86 -6.56 0.58
N TRP A 127 -6.24 -7.30 -0.34
CA TRP A 127 -5.87 -6.79 -1.66
C TRP A 127 -7.08 -6.29 -2.45
N GLN A 128 -8.18 -7.04 -2.47
CA GLN A 128 -9.43 -6.66 -3.18
C GLN A 128 -9.96 -5.27 -2.78
N ARG A 129 -9.73 -4.87 -1.52
CA ARG A 129 -10.12 -3.57 -0.97
C ARG A 129 -9.05 -2.51 -1.22
N LEU A 130 -7.78 -2.86 -0.98
CA LEU A 130 -6.65 -1.94 -1.10
C LEU A 130 -6.41 -1.51 -2.55
N ARG A 131 -6.60 -2.42 -3.51
CA ARG A 131 -6.41 -2.16 -4.95
C ARG A 131 -7.27 -0.99 -5.46
N LEU A 132 -8.42 -0.74 -4.82
CA LEU A 132 -9.30 0.37 -5.21
C LEU A 132 -8.62 1.74 -5.08
N ARG A 133 -7.57 1.87 -4.26
CA ARG A 133 -6.83 3.14 -4.13
C ARG A 133 -6.03 3.52 -5.36
N PHE A 134 -5.77 2.58 -6.26
CA PHE A 134 -4.98 2.81 -7.45
C PHE A 134 -5.87 2.93 -8.68
N ALA A 135 -5.34 3.51 -9.75
CA ALA A 135 -6.04 3.62 -11.01
C ALA A 135 -6.48 2.23 -11.54
N PRO A 136 -7.75 2.05 -11.96
CA PRO A 136 -8.25 0.76 -12.42
C PRO A 136 -7.40 0.13 -13.53
N ALA A 137 -7.01 0.91 -14.54
CA ALA A 137 -6.18 0.43 -15.66
C ALA A 137 -4.82 -0.15 -15.21
N ARG A 138 -4.22 0.45 -14.15
CA ARG A 138 -2.98 -0.05 -13.55
C ARG A 138 -3.21 -1.38 -12.85
N ILE A 139 -4.30 -1.50 -12.10
CA ILE A 139 -4.69 -2.75 -11.41
C ILE A 139 -5.04 -3.85 -12.40
N GLU A 140 -5.77 -3.56 -13.47
CA GLU A 140 -6.11 -4.53 -14.52
C GLU A 140 -4.86 -5.14 -15.16
N THR A 141 -3.90 -4.29 -15.54
CA THR A 141 -2.61 -4.75 -16.10
C THR A 141 -1.83 -5.59 -15.10
N LEU A 142 -1.87 -5.21 -13.82
CA LEU A 142 -1.18 -5.90 -12.74
C LEU A 142 -1.81 -7.27 -12.46
N GLU A 143 -3.14 -7.35 -12.38
CA GLU A 143 -3.89 -8.55 -12.02
C GLU A 143 -3.87 -9.63 -13.11
N GLN A 144 -3.61 -9.25 -14.36
CA GLN A 144 -3.33 -10.17 -15.48
C GLN A 144 -2.04 -10.99 -15.26
N LYS A 145 -1.07 -10.47 -14.51
CA LYS A 145 0.16 -11.19 -14.18
C LYS A 145 -0.07 -12.13 -12.99
N PRO A 146 0.61 -13.29 -12.95
CA PRO A 146 0.56 -14.17 -11.79
C PRO A 146 1.15 -13.48 -10.55
N VAL A 147 0.64 -13.84 -9.38
CA VAL A 147 1.20 -13.37 -8.10
C VAL A 147 2.58 -14.00 -7.92
N GLN A 148 3.57 -13.17 -7.60
CA GLN A 148 4.95 -13.63 -7.45
C GLN A 148 5.11 -14.53 -6.22
N ALA A 149 5.78 -15.66 -6.41
CA ALA A 149 6.05 -16.63 -5.36
C ALA A 149 7.27 -16.20 -4.53
N ILE A 150 7.09 -15.21 -3.65
CA ILE A 150 8.13 -14.71 -2.75
C ILE A 150 7.85 -15.21 -1.33
N SER A 151 8.92 -15.50 -0.58
CA SER A 151 8.79 -15.91 0.82
C SER A 151 7.95 -14.90 1.63
N PRO A 152 6.87 -15.33 2.31
CA PRO A 152 6.04 -14.45 3.13
C PRO A 152 6.83 -13.74 4.24
N ALA A 153 7.87 -14.40 4.78
CA ALA A 153 8.76 -13.80 5.78
C ALA A 153 9.56 -12.64 5.20
N LYS A 154 10.10 -12.79 3.98
CA LYS A 154 10.85 -11.74 3.29
C LYS A 154 9.97 -10.54 2.95
N LEU A 155 8.76 -10.80 2.44
CA LEU A 155 7.76 -9.75 2.17
C LEU A 155 7.36 -9.02 3.46
N ARG A 156 7.07 -9.76 4.53
CA ARG A 156 6.73 -9.16 5.83
C ARG A 156 7.85 -8.24 6.33
N THR A 157 9.10 -8.69 6.29
CA THR A 157 10.25 -7.88 6.68
C THR A 157 10.37 -6.63 5.80
N LEU A 158 10.28 -6.76 4.47
CA LEU A 158 10.32 -5.62 3.55
C LEU A 158 9.27 -4.57 3.93
N TRP A 159 8.01 -4.98 4.02
CA TRP A 159 6.88 -4.09 4.22
C TRP A 159 6.88 -3.45 5.61
N GLN A 160 7.20 -4.21 6.67
CA GLN A 160 7.32 -3.66 8.03
C GLN A 160 8.45 -2.64 8.14
N THR A 161 9.62 -2.96 7.58
CA THR A 161 10.79 -2.07 7.62
C THR A 161 10.55 -0.79 6.82
N VAL A 162 9.92 -0.88 5.64
CA VAL A 162 9.58 0.29 4.83
C VAL A 162 8.54 1.17 5.53
N LEU A 163 7.44 0.60 6.03
CA LEU A 163 6.38 1.35 6.72
C LEU A 163 6.89 2.05 7.99
N TRP A 164 7.74 1.38 8.77
CA TRP A 164 8.36 1.96 9.96
C TRP A 164 9.28 3.13 9.61
N HIS A 165 10.14 2.97 8.60
CA HIS A 165 11.08 4.02 8.21
C HIS A 165 10.37 5.25 7.64
N THR A 166 9.24 5.08 6.93
CA THR A 166 8.48 6.22 6.41
C THR A 166 7.86 7.04 7.55
N ARG A 167 7.30 6.40 8.58
CA ARG A 167 6.81 7.11 9.77
C ARG A 167 7.90 7.90 10.50
N ALA A 168 9.05 7.28 10.74
CA ALA A 168 10.16 7.94 11.44
C ALA A 168 10.72 9.14 10.64
N SER A 169 10.65 9.09 9.31
CA SER A 169 11.06 10.20 8.45
C SER A 169 10.05 11.36 8.49
N ASP A 170 8.75 11.07 8.56
CA ASP A 170 7.69 12.08 8.69
C ASP A 170 7.72 12.77 10.07
N GLU A 171 7.98 12.00 11.14
CA GLU A 171 8.12 12.54 12.51
C GLU A 171 9.39 13.41 12.67
N GLY A 172 10.50 13.03 12.03
CA GLY A 172 11.74 13.80 12.05
C GLY A 172 11.69 15.13 11.26
N HIS A 173 10.82 15.22 10.25
CA HIS A 173 10.62 16.47 9.50
C HIS A 173 9.74 17.47 10.26
N ASN A 174 8.82 17.00 11.10
CA ASN A 174 7.92 17.87 11.88
C ASN A 174 8.58 18.49 13.12
N HIS A 175 9.72 17.97 13.58
CA HIS A 175 10.38 18.50 14.79
C HIS A 175 11.45 19.57 14.51
N ALA A 176 11.75 19.86 13.24
CA ALA A 176 12.76 20.84 12.87
C ALA A 176 12.25 22.30 12.79
N ASP A 177 10.95 22.53 13.02
CA ASP A 177 10.31 23.84 12.83
C ASP A 177 9.72 24.38 14.16
N THR A 178 10.53 24.42 15.21
CA THR A 178 10.21 25.20 16.41
C THR A 178 11.25 26.33 16.54
N PRO A 179 10.91 27.58 16.19
CA PRO A 179 11.79 28.70 16.49
C PRO A 179 11.83 28.89 18.00
N HIS A 180 13.03 28.91 18.56
CA HIS A 180 13.28 29.30 19.93
C HIS A 180 13.28 30.82 19.98
N ASP A 181 12.25 31.42 20.58
CA ASP A 181 12.32 32.76 21.18
C ASP A 181 13.10 32.69 22.51
#